data_AF-A0A2H6N0I6-F1
#
_entry.id   AF-A0A2H6N0I6-F1
#
_cell.length_a   1.000
_cell.length_b   1.000
_cell.length_c   1.000
_cell.angle_alpha   90.00
_cell.angle_beta   90.00
_cell.angle_gamma   90.00
#
_symmetry.space_group_name_H-M   'P 1'
#
loop_
_entity.id
_entity.type
_entity.pdbx_description
1 polymer ?
#
loop_
_entity_poly.entity_id
_entity_poly.type
_entity_poly.pdbx_seq_one_letter_code
_entity_poly.pdbx_strand_id
1 'polypeptide(L)'
;ELDLSNNFLQNIEYGVLEHLYFLRILRLKENPWRCDYNIHYLFYWLKHHYNVHYNGLECRKPEEYKGWSVRKYVRSYFEECPKDRLQIYPDIFEDNETEEPTTK
;
A
#
# COMPACT_ATOMS: atom_id res chain seq x y z
N GLU A 1 -10.87 -10.42 -19.42
CA GLU A 1 -10.75 -8.94 -19.35
C GLU A 1 -11.80 -8.44 -18.40
N LEU A 2 -11.52 -7.36 -17.67
CA LEU A 2 -12.46 -6.70 -16.77
C LEU A 2 -12.44 -5.20 -17.06
N ASP A 3 -13.62 -4.65 -17.35
CA ASP A 3 -13.79 -3.22 -17.59
C ASP A 3 -14.57 -2.61 -16.43
N LEU A 4 -13.89 -1.74 -15.66
CA LEU A 4 -14.49 -0.94 -14.59
C LEU A 4 -14.54 0.54 -14.96
N SER A 5 -14.31 0.88 -16.23
CA SER A 5 -14.27 2.26 -16.68
C SER A 5 -15.62 2.96 -16.53
N ASN A 6 -15.61 4.28 -16.41
CA ASN A 6 -16.82 5.10 -16.32
C ASN A 6 -17.73 4.70 -15.13
N ASN A 7 -17.11 4.53 -13.97
CA ASN A 7 -17.80 4.29 -12.71
C ASN A 7 -17.42 5.38 -11.69
N PHE A 8 -17.98 5.27 -10.49
CA PHE A 8 -17.69 6.18 -9.37
C PHE A 8 -16.71 5.57 -8.35
N LEU A 9 -15.84 4.67 -8.80
CA LEU A 9 -14.88 4.00 -7.93
C LEU A 9 -13.82 5.01 -7.47
N GLN A 10 -13.62 5.08 -6.16
CA GLN A 10 -12.56 5.89 -5.56
C GLN A 10 -11.36 5.02 -5.16
N ASN A 11 -11.60 3.75 -4.86
CA ASN A 11 -10.60 2.74 -4.54
C ASN A 11 -11.19 1.36 -4.89
N ILE A 12 -10.37 0.31 -4.74
CA ILE A 12 -10.84 -1.07 -4.75
C ILE A 12 -10.51 -1.63 -3.37
N GLU A 13 -11.51 -2.22 -2.72
CA GLU A 13 -11.33 -2.82 -1.40
C GLU A 13 -10.40 -4.03 -1.44
N TYR A 14 -9.73 -4.26 -0.31
CA TYR A 14 -8.88 -5.42 -0.13
C TYR A 14 -9.67 -6.72 -0.38
N GLY A 15 -9.05 -7.69 -1.03
CA GLY A 15 -9.66 -8.98 -1.32
C GLY A 15 -10.44 -9.07 -2.64
N VAL A 16 -10.98 -7.95 -3.15
CA VAL A 16 -11.88 -7.96 -4.32
C VAL A 16 -11.25 -8.58 -5.57
N LEU A 17 -9.94 -8.40 -5.76
CA LEU A 17 -9.23 -8.88 -6.96
C LEU A 17 -8.52 -10.23 -6.75
N GLU A 18 -8.62 -10.87 -5.58
CA GLU A 18 -7.81 -12.04 -5.22
C GLU A 18 -8.06 -13.28 -6.08
N HIS A 19 -9.30 -13.49 -6.54
CA HIS A 19 -9.68 -14.67 -7.31
C HIS A 19 -9.61 -14.46 -8.82
N LEU A 20 -9.09 -13.32 -9.29
CA LEU A 20 -9.04 -12.96 -10.71
C LEU A 20 -7.78 -13.51 -11.41
N TYR A 21 -7.48 -14.79 -11.23
CA TYR A 21 -6.21 -15.43 -11.65
C TYR A 21 -5.93 -15.36 -13.16
N PHE A 22 -6.96 -15.29 -13.98
CA PHE A 22 -6.84 -15.28 -15.45
C PHE A 22 -7.01 -13.88 -16.06
N LEU A 23 -7.05 -12.83 -15.22
CA LEU A 23 -7.18 -11.47 -15.72
C LEU A 23 -5.93 -11.07 -16.52
N ARG A 24 -6.13 -10.45 -17.68
CA ARG A 24 -5.04 -9.94 -18.54
C ARG A 24 -5.15 -8.45 -18.84
N ILE A 25 -6.37 -7.92 -18.82
CA ILE A 25 -6.68 -6.51 -19.12
C ILE A 25 -7.64 -6.01 -18.06
N LEU A 26 -7.29 -4.89 -17.43
CA LEU A 26 -8.09 -4.18 -16.44
C LEU A 26 -8.24 -2.71 -16.87
N ARG A 27 -9.44 -2.28 -17.22
CA ARG A 27 -9.69 -0.88 -17.63
C ARG A 27 -10.26 -0.09 -16.46
N LEU A 28 -9.62 1.04 -16.13
CA LEU A 28 -9.90 1.84 -14.93
C LEU A 28 -10.16 3.31 -15.27
N LYS A 29 -10.31 3.65 -16.55
CA LYS A 29 -10.49 5.03 -17.01
C LYS A 29 -11.79 5.63 -16.48
N GLU A 30 -11.86 6.96 -16.47
CA GLU A 30 -13.07 7.69 -16.07
C GLU A 30 -13.63 7.26 -14.70
N ASN A 31 -12.74 7.09 -13.72
CA ASN A 31 -13.11 6.89 -12.32
C ASN A 31 -12.47 7.98 -11.45
N PRO A 32 -13.16 8.45 -10.40
CA PRO A 32 -12.65 9.46 -9.47
C PRO A 32 -11.67 8.87 -8.45
N TRP A 33 -10.59 8.23 -8.91
CA TRP A 33 -9.60 7.59 -8.03
C TRP A 33 -9.09 8.55 -6.96
N ARG A 34 -9.24 8.13 -5.70
CA ARG A 34 -8.78 8.85 -4.53
C ARG A 34 -7.43 8.28 -4.13
N CYS A 35 -6.40 9.10 -4.22
CA CYS A 35 -5.04 8.78 -3.81
C CYS A 35 -4.86 9.09 -2.32
N ASP A 36 -5.31 8.14 -1.52
CA ASP A 36 -5.08 8.04 -0.08
C ASP A 36 -4.54 6.63 0.24
N TYR A 37 -4.47 6.27 1.52
CA TYR A 37 -4.03 4.94 1.95
C TYR A 37 -4.76 3.77 1.26
N ASN A 38 -6.04 3.92 0.92
CA ASN A 38 -6.84 2.82 0.37
C ASN A 38 -6.46 2.47 -1.08
N ILE A 39 -5.85 3.40 -1.84
CA ILE A 39 -5.42 3.11 -3.21
C ILE A 39 -4.24 2.14 -3.28
N HIS A 40 -3.56 1.93 -2.15
CA HIS A 40 -2.35 1.12 -2.06
C HIS A 40 -2.62 -0.34 -2.47
N TYR A 41 -3.75 -0.92 -2.06
CA TYR A 41 -4.11 -2.29 -2.42
C TYR A 41 -4.12 -2.49 -3.93
N LEU A 42 -4.86 -1.65 -4.66
CA LEU A 42 -4.97 -1.74 -6.12
C LEU A 42 -3.58 -1.63 -6.79
N PHE A 43 -2.75 -0.69 -6.33
CA PHE A 43 -1.40 -0.54 -6.85
C PHE A 43 -0.51 -1.76 -6.59
N TYR A 44 -0.56 -2.33 -5.37
CA TYR A 44 0.24 -3.50 -5.03
C TYR A 44 -0.22 -4.77 -5.73
N TRP A 45 -1.53 -4.93 -5.89
CA TRP A 45 -2.09 -6.02 -6.66
C TRP A 45 -1.59 -5.98 -8.10
N LEU A 46 -1.63 -4.80 -8.75
CA LEU A 46 -1.08 -4.60 -10.10
C LEU A 46 0.43 -4.81 -10.18
N LYS A 47 1.16 -4.46 -9.13
CA LYS A 47 2.61 -4.69 -9.06
C LYS A 47 2.96 -6.18 -9.00
N HIS A 48 2.18 -6.99 -8.27
CA HIS A 48 2.35 -8.44 -8.21
C HIS A 48 1.90 -9.13 -9.50
N HIS A 49 0.82 -8.65 -10.13
CA HIS A 49 0.26 -9.20 -11.35
C HIS A 49 0.77 -8.44 -12.60
N TYR A 50 2.09 -8.50 -12.82
CA TYR A 50 2.77 -7.76 -13.89
C TYR A 50 2.28 -8.10 -15.32
N ASN A 51 1.63 -9.25 -15.48
CA ASN A 51 1.01 -9.71 -16.72
C ASN A 51 -0.36 -9.06 -17.00
N VAL A 52 -0.90 -8.29 -16.06
CA VAL A 52 -2.15 -7.55 -16.23
C VAL A 52 -1.85 -6.17 -16.82
N HIS A 53 -2.35 -5.93 -18.04
CA HIS A 53 -2.32 -4.62 -18.65
C HIS A 53 -3.44 -3.75 -18.10
N TYR A 54 -3.12 -2.54 -17.65
CA TYR A 54 -4.10 -1.60 -17.11
C TYR A 54 -3.94 -0.20 -17.69
N ASN A 55 -5.01 0.58 -17.64
CA ASN A 55 -5.01 2.00 -18.05
C ASN A 55 -5.96 2.82 -17.18
N GLY A 56 -5.79 4.15 -17.16
CA GLY A 56 -6.71 5.07 -16.48
C GLY A 56 -6.54 5.18 -14.95
N LEU A 57 -5.42 4.71 -14.43
CA LEU A 57 -5.11 4.77 -12.99
C LEU A 57 -4.38 6.08 -12.64
N GLU A 58 -5.14 7.17 -12.65
CA GLU A 58 -4.69 8.53 -12.34
C GLU A 58 -5.51 9.11 -11.18
N CYS A 59 -4.84 9.75 -10.24
CA CYS A 59 -5.44 10.42 -9.09
C CYS A 59 -6.37 11.56 -9.54
N ARG A 60 -7.62 11.53 -9.08
CA ARG A 60 -8.58 12.64 -9.23
C ARG A 60 -8.82 13.39 -7.93
N LYS A 61 -8.58 12.73 -6.80
CA LYS A 61 -8.69 13.28 -5.44
C LYS A 61 -7.56 12.76 -4.57
N PRO A 62 -7.23 13.42 -3.45
CA PRO A 62 -7.57 14.81 -3.15
C PRO A 62 -6.87 15.79 -4.11
N GLU A 63 -7.13 17.09 -4.01
CA GLU A 63 -6.72 18.08 -5.02
C GLU A 63 -5.18 18.20 -5.11
N GLU A 64 -4.47 17.92 -4.01
CA GLU A 64 -3.01 17.94 -3.90
C GLU A 64 -2.33 16.93 -4.84
N TYR A 65 -2.99 15.80 -5.11
CA TYR A 65 -2.47 14.73 -5.96
C TYR A 65 -3.19 14.62 -7.30
N LYS A 66 -4.11 15.53 -7.62
CA LYS A 66 -4.86 15.48 -8.87
C LYS A 66 -3.94 15.50 -10.08
N GLY A 67 -4.19 14.61 -11.04
CA GLY A 67 -3.35 14.43 -12.22
C GLY A 67 -2.08 13.62 -11.99
N TRP A 68 -1.78 13.21 -10.75
CA TRP A 68 -0.66 12.31 -10.49
C TRP A 68 -1.04 10.90 -10.91
N SER A 69 -0.08 10.14 -11.43
CA SER A 69 -0.26 8.69 -11.51
C SER A 69 -0.30 8.11 -10.10
N VAL A 70 -1.13 7.09 -9.88
CA VAL A 70 -1.15 6.38 -8.57
C VAL A 70 0.24 5.86 -8.22
N ARG A 71 1.02 5.41 -9.21
CA ARG A 71 2.43 5.02 -9.01
C ARG A 71 3.26 6.14 -8.38
N LYS A 72 3.12 7.38 -8.86
CA LYS A 72 3.84 8.55 -8.33
C LYS A 72 3.43 8.81 -6.89
N TYR A 73 2.12 8.83 -6.61
CA TYR A 73 1.59 9.02 -5.26
C TYR A 73 2.11 7.96 -4.28
N VAL A 74 1.98 6.68 -4.63
CA VAL A 74 2.42 5.59 -3.74
C VAL A 74 3.92 5.68 -3.48
N ARG A 75 4.73 6.06 -4.47
CA ARG A 75 6.17 6.27 -4.26
C ARG A 75 6.45 7.41 -3.28
N SER A 76 5.82 8.57 -3.45
CA SER A 76 6.02 9.72 -2.55
C SER A 76 5.54 9.44 -1.13
N TYR A 77 4.47 8.64 -0.98
CA TYR A 77 3.98 8.23 0.34
C TYR A 77 5.05 7.50 1.16
N PHE A 78 5.92 6.72 0.51
CA PHE A 78 7.01 5.99 1.19
C PHE A 78 8.33 6.76 1.27
N GLU A 79 8.44 7.95 0.68
CA GLU A 79 9.67 8.77 0.76
C GLU A 79 9.90 9.32 2.19
N GLU A 80 8.85 9.37 3.01
CA GLU A 80 8.90 9.77 4.43
C GLU A 80 9.25 8.63 5.39
N CYS A 81 9.32 7.38 4.92
CA CYS A 81 9.73 6.26 5.77
C CYS A 81 11.24 6.40 6.07
N PRO A 82 11.66 6.58 7.34
CA PRO A 82 13.07 6.70 7.67
C PRO A 82 13.77 5.42 7.23
N LYS A 83 14.70 5.53 6.28
CA LYS A 83 15.51 4.40 5.81
C LYS A 83 16.40 3.82 6.93
N ASP A 84 16.52 4.54 8.05
CA ASP A 84 17.42 4.25 9.15
C ASP A 84 16.74 3.70 10.42
N ARG A 85 15.43 3.41 10.44
CA ARG A 85 14.79 2.77 11.61
C ARG A 85 14.98 1.24 11.70
N LEU A 86 16.12 0.76 11.20
CA LEU A 86 16.71 -0.51 11.64
C LEU A 86 17.87 -0.28 12.61
N GLN A 87 17.90 0.84 13.32
CA GLN A 87 18.78 1.01 14.46
C GLN A 87 18.11 0.46 15.72
N ILE A 88 18.49 -0.79 16.04
CA ILE A 88 18.78 -1.29 17.38
C ILE A 88 17.59 -1.16 18.35
N TYR A 89 16.83 -2.23 18.56
CA TYR A 89 16.34 -2.49 19.91
C TYR A 89 17.59 -2.85 20.73
N PRO A 90 18.03 -2.01 21.68
CA PRO A 90 19.04 -2.47 22.63
C PRO A 90 18.35 -3.55 23.46
N ASP A 91 19.02 -4.67 23.67
CA ASP A 91 18.60 -5.68 24.63
C ASP A 91 18.30 -5.01 25.98
N ILE A 92 17.02 -4.79 26.29
CA ILE A 92 16.57 -4.52 27.66
C ILE A 92 16.46 -5.88 28.34
N PHE A 93 17.62 -6.49 28.57
CA PHE A 93 17.86 -7.46 29.62
C PHE A 93 19.06 -6.92 30.40
N GLU A 94 18.84 -5.81 31.11
CA GLU A 94 19.77 -5.43 32.18
C GLU A 94 19.53 -6.39 33.35
N ASP A 95 20.61 -7.09 33.69
CA ASP A 95 20.78 -7.95 34.83
C ASP A 95 20.31 -7.27 36.12
N ASN A 96 19.34 -7.90 36.80
CA ASN A 96 19.16 -7.72 38.24
C ASN A 96 19.53 -9.03 38.92
N GLU A 97 20.85 -9.30 39.00
CA GLU A 97 21.38 -10.07 40.12
C GLU A 97 21.33 -9.18 41.36
N THR A 98 20.51 -9.54 42.33
CA THR A 98 20.64 -9.02 43.70
C THR A 98 20.38 -10.14 44.69
N GLU A 99 21.49 -10.77 45.07
CA GLU A 99 21.85 -11.32 46.39
C GLU A 99 20.78 -12.06 47.22
N GLU A 100 21.01 -13.37 47.39
CA GLU A 100 20.57 -14.13 48.56
C GLU A 100 21.11 -13.51 49.86
N PRO A 101 20.32 -13.55 50.95
CA PRO A 101 20.88 -13.82 52.26
C PRO A 101 20.27 -15.08 52.87
N THR A 102 21.16 -16.02 53.16
CA THR A 102 20.94 -17.13 54.09
C THR A 102 20.62 -16.62 55.49
N THR A 103 19.57 -17.16 56.14
CA THR A 103 19.50 -17.64 57.54
C THR A 103 18.09 -17.53 58.16
N LYS A 104 17.41 -18.67 58.32
CA LYS A 104 17.15 -19.32 59.62
C LYS A 104 16.47 -20.68 59.44
#